data_AF-A0A8J6J0B4-F1
#
_entry.id   AF-A0A8J6J0B4-F1
#
_cell.length_a   1.000
_cell.length_b   1.000
_cell.length_c   1.000
_cell.angle_alpha   90.00
_cell.angle_beta   90.00
_cell.angle_gamma   90.00
#
_symmetry.space_group_name_H-M   'P 1'
#
loop_
_entity.id
_entity.type
_entity.pdbx_description
1 polymer ?
#
loop_
_entity_poly.entity_id
_entity_poly.type
_entity_poly.pdbx_seq_one_letter_code
_entity_poly.pdbx_strand_id
1 'polypeptide(L)'
;MELIIHFKGLPDGMDLDGLKRGLDEVLEDDGWLTGSGQSAEGGYVELELEDERRNPKYGILAVKHYLRQNQFPAGTAIELAGVSVGIYE
;
A
#
# COMPACT_ATOMS: atom_id res chain seq x y z
N MET A 1 12.28 -0.73 5.27
CA MET A 1 12.23 -0.69 3.80
C MET A 1 11.05 0.15 3.35
N GLU A 2 11.31 1.18 2.56
CA GLU A 2 10.27 2.05 2.00
C GLU A 2 9.44 1.32 0.92
N LEU A 3 8.11 1.47 1.01
CA LEU A 3 7.12 1.00 0.04
C LEU A 3 6.11 2.11 -0.24
N ILE A 4 5.90 2.45 -1.51
CA ILE A 4 4.89 3.45 -1.90
C ILE A 4 3.77 2.76 -2.70
N ILE A 5 2.53 2.93 -2.25
CA ILE A 5 1.35 2.50 -2.99
C ILE A 5 0.88 3.68 -3.83
N HIS A 6 0.86 3.52 -5.15
CA HIS A 6 0.28 4.49 -6.08
C HIS A 6 -1.08 3.96 -6.55
N PHE A 7 -2.15 4.74 -6.39
CA PHE A 7 -3.49 4.34 -6.82
C PHE A 7 -4.14 5.43 -7.69
N LYS A 8 -4.94 5.00 -8.68
CA LYS A 8 -5.71 5.90 -9.57
C LYS A 8 -7.09 6.26 -9.04
N GLY A 9 -7.57 5.51 -8.06
CA GLY A 9 -8.84 5.69 -7.39
C GLY A 9 -8.94 4.70 -6.23
N LEU A 10 -9.84 4.99 -5.29
CA LEU A 10 -10.16 4.09 -4.20
C LEU A 10 -11.38 3.23 -4.58
N PRO A 11 -11.49 2.01 -4.04
CA PRO A 11 -12.70 1.19 -4.17
C PRO A 11 -13.96 1.91 -3.64
N ASP A 12 -15.13 1.50 -4.13
CA ASP A 12 -16.41 2.08 -3.71
C ASP A 12 -16.59 1.99 -2.19
N GLY A 13 -16.94 3.12 -1.56
CA GLY A 13 -17.15 3.21 -0.11
C GLY A 13 -15.86 3.28 0.72
N MET A 14 -14.68 3.29 0.09
CA MET A 14 -13.39 3.51 0.76
C MET A 14 -12.91 4.96 0.55
N ASP A 15 -12.58 5.63 1.65
CA ASP A 15 -11.85 6.90 1.65
C ASP A 15 -10.38 6.70 2.02
N LEU A 16 -9.57 7.77 1.90
CA LEU A 16 -8.13 7.68 2.18
C LEU A 16 -7.85 7.26 3.62
N ASP A 17 -8.64 7.74 4.58
CA ASP A 17 -8.48 7.33 5.98
C ASP A 17 -8.87 5.87 6.21
N GLY A 18 -9.84 5.35 5.47
CA GLY A 18 -10.18 3.93 5.44
C GLY A 18 -9.04 3.07 4.89
N LEU A 19 -8.42 3.50 3.79
CA LEU A 19 -7.22 2.84 3.28
C LEU A 19 -6.10 2.83 4.32
N LYS A 20 -5.81 3.98 4.95
CA LYS A 20 -4.76 4.09 5.98
C LYS A 20 -5.04 3.16 7.16
N ARG A 21 -6.27 3.12 7.69
CA ARG A 21 -6.63 2.20 8.78
C ARG A 21 -6.44 0.74 8.39
N GLY A 22 -6.90 0.34 7.20
CA GLY A 22 -6.74 -1.04 6.75
C GLY A 22 -5.28 -1.42 6.51
N LEU A 23 -4.43 -0.49 6.07
CA LEU A 23 -2.99 -0.73 5.97
C LEU A 23 -2.31 -0.82 7.34
N ASP A 24 -2.70 0.00 8.30
CA ASP A 24 -2.24 -0.08 9.70
C ASP A 24 -2.55 -1.46 10.31
N GLU A 25 -3.77 -1.97 10.08
CA GLU A 25 -4.18 -3.33 10.48
C GLU A 25 -3.42 -4.44 9.75
N VAL A 26 -3.01 -4.23 8.49
CA VAL A 26 -2.23 -5.21 7.72
C VAL A 26 -0.78 -5.26 8.18
N LEU A 27 -0.23 -4.11 8.58
CA LEU A 27 1.15 -3.99 9.01
C LEU A 27 1.33 -4.45 10.46
N GLU A 28 0.39 -4.14 11.35
CA GLU A 28 0.51 -4.40 12.79
C GLU A 28 1.89 -3.93 13.33
N ASP A 29 2.75 -4.89 13.74
CA ASP A 29 4.11 -4.63 14.22
C ASP A 29 5.18 -4.70 13.11
N ASP A 30 4.81 -5.04 11.88
CA ASP A 30 5.73 -5.29 10.75
C ASP A 30 5.95 -4.03 9.87
N GLY A 31 5.38 -2.87 10.23
CA GLY A 31 5.62 -1.59 9.56
C GLY A 31 4.67 -0.47 10.00
N TRP A 32 4.86 0.73 9.44
CA TRP A 32 4.00 1.89 9.73
C TRP A 32 3.83 2.83 8.54
N LEU A 33 2.79 3.66 8.59
CA LEU A 33 2.52 4.72 7.64
C LEU A 33 3.46 5.91 7.87
N THR A 34 4.03 6.46 6.79
CA THR A 34 4.92 7.64 6.85
C THR A 34 4.35 8.85 6.11
N GLY A 35 3.48 8.64 5.13
CA GLY A 35 2.94 9.72 4.31
C GLY A 35 1.71 9.27 3.50
N SER A 36 0.91 10.23 3.06
CA SER A 36 -0.19 9.98 2.14
C SER A 36 -0.66 11.27 1.47
N GLY A 37 -1.15 11.17 0.24
CA GLY A 37 -1.78 12.28 -0.46
C GLY A 37 -2.81 11.80 -1.47
N GLN A 38 -3.84 12.61 -1.70
CA GLN A 38 -4.88 12.31 -2.69
C GLN A 38 -5.29 13.57 -3.45
N SER A 39 -5.50 13.43 -4.76
CA SER A 39 -6.00 14.43 -5.68
C SER A 39 -7.11 13.84 -6.57
N ALA A 40 -7.63 14.64 -7.51
CA ALA A 40 -8.60 14.17 -8.48
C ALA A 40 -8.05 13.09 -9.45
N GLU A 41 -6.73 12.96 -9.57
CA GLU A 41 -6.07 12.02 -10.51
C GLU A 41 -5.62 10.71 -9.84
N GLY A 42 -5.85 10.57 -8.53
CA GLY A 42 -5.41 9.43 -7.74
C GLY A 42 -4.70 9.87 -6.45
N GLY A 43 -3.86 9.01 -5.91
CA GLY A 43 -3.12 9.31 -4.70
C GLY A 43 -2.01 8.31 -4.41
N TYR A 44 -1.39 8.51 -3.26
CA TYR A 44 -0.32 7.67 -2.77
C TYR A 44 -0.42 7.44 -1.26
N VAL A 45 0.15 6.34 -0.80
CA VAL A 45 0.43 6.05 0.61
C VAL A 45 1.86 5.53 0.72
N GLU A 46 2.64 6.14 1.61
CA GLU A 46 4.02 5.74 1.92
C GLU A 46 4.03 4.92 3.21
N LEU A 47 4.73 3.79 3.16
CA LEU A 47 4.90 2.85 4.25
C LEU A 47 6.40 2.61 4.49
N GLU A 48 6.78 2.49 5.75
CA GLU A 48 8.07 1.96 6.15
C GLU A 48 7.85 0.55 6.72
N LEU A 49 8.41 -0.47 6.08
CA LEU A 49 8.35 -1.86 6.53
C LEU A 49 9.52 -2.17 7.47
N GLU A 50 9.27 -2.85 8.59
CA GLU A 50 10.34 -3.31 9.49
C GLU A 50 11.20 -4.38 8.80
N ASP A 51 12.49 -4.10 8.64
CA ASP A 51 13.46 -5.01 8.01
C ASP A 51 14.24 -5.84 9.05
N GLU A 52 14.24 -5.41 10.32
CA GLU A 52 15.22 -5.90 11.31
C GLU A 52 14.84 -7.23 11.98
N ARG A 53 13.61 -7.74 11.81
CA ARG A 53 13.12 -8.96 12.50
C ARG A 53 12.42 -9.98 11.60
N ARG A 54 11.85 -9.58 10.47
CA ARG A 54 11.17 -10.47 9.51
C ARG A 54 11.61 -10.14 8.10
N ASN A 55 11.57 -11.13 7.21
CA ASN A 55 11.86 -10.93 5.80
C ASN A 55 10.84 -9.91 5.22
N PRO A 56 11.29 -8.75 4.70
CA PRO A 56 10.40 -7.68 4.24
C PRO A 56 9.47 -8.13 3.12
N LYS A 57 9.77 -9.25 2.45
CA LYS A 57 8.87 -9.90 1.48
C LYS A 57 7.48 -10.20 2.06
N TYR A 58 7.34 -10.49 3.35
CA TYR A 58 6.04 -10.75 3.95
C TYR A 58 5.16 -9.51 4.01
N GLY A 59 5.70 -8.37 4.46
CA GLY A 59 4.99 -7.08 4.45
C GLY A 59 4.57 -6.67 3.03
N ILE A 60 5.47 -6.81 2.06
CA ILE A 60 5.17 -6.53 0.64
C ILE A 60 4.01 -7.41 0.14
N LEU A 61 4.04 -8.72 0.42
CA LEU A 61 2.98 -9.64 0.00
C LEU A 61 1.65 -9.36 0.72
N ALA A 62 1.69 -9.02 2.01
CA ALA A 62 0.50 -8.68 2.78
C ALA A 62 -0.19 -7.42 2.24
N VAL A 63 0.58 -6.35 1.98
CA VAL A 63 0.08 -5.12 1.35
C VAL A 63 -0.50 -5.43 -0.04
N LYS A 64 0.23 -6.15 -0.89
CA LYS A 64 -0.25 -6.52 -2.23
C LYS A 64 -1.54 -7.35 -2.16
N HIS A 65 -1.64 -8.26 -1.19
CA HIS A 65 -2.82 -9.09 -0.97
C HIS A 65 -4.02 -8.26 -0.53
N TYR A 66 -3.84 -7.36 0.44
CA TYR A 66 -4.87 -6.46 0.94
C TYR A 66 -5.46 -5.60 -0.18
N LEU A 67 -4.60 -5.00 -1.02
CA LEU A 67 -5.05 -4.17 -2.14
C LEU A 67 -5.87 -4.97 -3.16
N ARG A 68 -5.45 -6.21 -3.47
CA ARG A 68 -6.21 -7.12 -4.36
C ARG A 68 -7.55 -7.53 -3.75
N GLN A 69 -7.58 -7.88 -2.46
CA GLN A 69 -8.81 -8.28 -1.76
C GLN A 69 -9.84 -7.16 -1.74
N ASN A 70 -9.40 -5.92 -1.55
CA ASN A 70 -10.26 -4.73 -1.58
C ASN A 70 -10.55 -4.23 -3.00
N GLN A 71 -10.18 -4.99 -4.04
CA GLN A 71 -10.52 -4.70 -5.43
C GLN A 71 -10.00 -3.35 -5.94
N PHE A 72 -8.79 -2.96 -5.51
CA PHE A 72 -8.15 -1.76 -6.04
C PHE A 72 -8.04 -1.80 -7.58
N PRO A 73 -8.17 -0.65 -8.28
CA PRO A 73 -8.14 -0.61 -9.73
C PRO A 73 -6.85 -1.19 -10.32
N ALA A 74 -6.90 -1.73 -11.54
CA ALA A 74 -5.75 -2.33 -12.20
C ALA A 74 -4.56 -1.37 -12.42
N GLY A 75 -4.81 -0.06 -12.43
CA GLY A 75 -3.77 0.97 -12.47
C GLY A 75 -3.07 1.24 -11.14
N THR A 76 -3.35 0.45 -10.10
CA THR A 76 -2.68 0.54 -8.79
C THR A 76 -1.36 -0.21 -8.83
N ALA A 77 -0.31 0.37 -8.28
CA ALA A 77 1.03 -0.19 -8.26
C ALA A 77 1.70 -0.03 -6.89
N ILE A 78 2.65 -0.91 -6.62
CA ILE A 78 3.55 -0.82 -5.47
C ILE A 78 4.94 -0.46 -6.00
N GLU A 79 5.54 0.57 -5.45
CA GLU A 79 6.91 0.99 -5.73
C GLU A 79 7.84 0.60 -4.57
N LEU A 80 8.96 -0.03 -4.92
CA LEU A 80 10.02 -0.40 -3.99
C LEU A 80 11.35 0.09 -4.58
N ALA A 81 12.05 0.96 -3.86
CA ALA A 81 13.35 1.52 -4.28
C ALA A 81 13.36 2.04 -5.74
N GLY A 82 12.30 2.76 -6.14
CA GLY A 82 12.14 3.32 -7.49
C GLY A 82 11.64 2.34 -8.56
N VAL A 83 11.36 1.09 -8.20
CA VAL A 83 10.80 0.08 -9.11
C VAL A 83 9.32 -0.12 -8.82
N SER A 84 8.48 0.24 -9.78
CA SER A 84 7.02 0.09 -9.68
C SER A 84 6.54 -1.20 -10.33
N VAL A 85 5.68 -1.94 -9.63
CA VAL A 85 5.07 -3.20 -10.11
C VAL A 85 3.56 -3.14 -9.90
N GLY A 86 2.80 -3.50 -10.94
CA GLY A 86 1.34 -3.51 -10.89
C GLY A 86 0.82 -4.50 -9.85
N ILE A 87 -0.24 -4.13 -9.12
CA ILE A 87 -0.75 -5.03 -8.07
C ILE A 87 -1.28 -6.33 -8.65
N TYR A 88 -1.66 -6.46 -9.93
CA TYR A 88 -2.17 -7.71 -10.54
C TYR A 88 -1.15 -8.50 -11.37
N GLU A 89 0.09 -8.03 -11.46
CA GLU A 89 1.20 -8.72 -12.11
C GLU A 89 1.77 -9.87 -11.25
#